data_AF-A0A932V7G9-F1
#
_entry.id   AF-A0A932V7G9-F1
#
_cell.length_a   1.000
_cell.length_b   1.000
_cell.length_c   1.000
_cell.angle_alpha   90.00
_cell.angle_beta   90.00
_cell.angle_gamma   90.00
#
_symmetry.space_group_name_H-M   'P 1'
#
loop_
_entity.id
_entity.type
_entity.pdbx_description
1 polymer ?
#
loop_
_entity_poly.entity_id
_entity_poly.type
_entity_poly.pdbx_seq_one_letter_code
_entity_poly.pdbx_strand_id
1 'polypeptide(L)'
;MPGLDRVIQTWRFATTPEADARHAERTAEILRSLGATDDLVLAGYLHDLAKPAETRIWHRVAAVLLGAIPGLRARVGRGDSILARYIDHARRGAIEAKKRGAPEHVVQLIARHHETPISGEERLLARADREAVP
;
A
#
# COMPACT_ATOMS: atom_id res chain seq x y z
N MET A 1 -7.76 18.35 -8.96
CA MET A 1 -6.89 17.45 -9.74
C MET A 1 -6.26 16.42 -8.79
N PRO A 2 -6.84 15.23 -8.64
CA PRO A 2 -6.48 14.26 -7.58
C PRO A 2 -5.06 13.68 -7.68
N GLY A 3 -4.37 13.87 -8.82
CA GLY A 3 -2.99 13.40 -9.00
C GLY A 3 -1.93 14.29 -8.35
N LEU A 4 -2.15 15.61 -8.27
CA LEU A 4 -1.17 16.58 -7.76
C LEU A 4 -0.96 16.44 -6.24
N ASP A 5 -2.05 16.27 -5.49
CA ASP A 5 -1.99 16.04 -4.03
C ASP A 5 -1.19 14.78 -3.70
N ARG A 6 -1.36 13.72 -4.51
CA ARG A 6 -0.65 12.45 -4.37
C ARG A 6 0.84 12.57 -4.71
N VAL A 7 1.21 13.42 -5.68
CA VAL A 7 2.61 13.73 -6.01
C VAL A 7 3.27 14.55 -4.89
N ILE A 8 2.58 15.55 -4.34
CA ILE A 8 3.09 16.36 -3.22
C ILE A 8 3.27 15.51 -1.96
N GLN A 9 2.33 14.62 -1.67
CA GLN A 9 2.43 13.65 -0.56
C GLN A 9 3.62 12.70 -0.75
N THR A 10 3.86 12.29 -2.00
CA THR A 10 4.99 11.41 -2.38
C THR A 10 6.34 12.11 -2.26
N TRP A 11 6.41 13.40 -2.60
CA TRP A 11 7.65 14.17 -2.64
C TRP A 11 8.22 14.46 -1.25
N ARG A 12 7.36 14.51 -0.22
CA ARG A 12 7.78 14.91 1.13
C ARG A 12 8.69 13.91 1.85
N PHE A 13 8.81 12.63 1.44
CA PHE A 13 9.49 11.65 2.30
C PHE A 13 10.32 10.58 1.58
N ALA A 14 11.57 10.45 2.01
CA ALA A 14 12.47 9.34 1.74
C ALA A 14 12.29 8.28 2.84
N THR A 15 12.07 7.01 2.49
CA THR A 15 11.86 5.95 3.49
C THR A 15 13.06 5.02 3.58
N THR A 16 13.57 4.85 4.80
CA THR A 16 14.35 3.67 5.19
C THR A 16 13.39 2.51 5.49
N PRO A 17 13.87 1.26 5.55
CA PRO A 17 13.05 0.12 5.95
C PRO A 17 12.36 0.30 7.32
N GLU A 18 13.00 1.00 8.27
CA GLU A 18 12.35 1.28 9.57
C GLU A 18 11.20 2.28 9.46
N ALA A 19 11.22 3.17 8.48
CA ALA A 19 10.12 4.11 8.24
C ALA A 19 8.88 3.39 7.69
N ASP A 20 9.07 2.40 6.81
CA ASP A 20 7.96 1.60 6.27
C ASP A 20 7.36 0.67 7.35
N ALA A 21 8.18 0.12 8.25
CA ALA A 21 7.69 -0.66 9.40
C ALA A 21 6.87 0.20 10.39
N ARG A 22 7.39 1.37 10.79
CA ARG A 22 6.66 2.31 11.66
C ARG A 22 5.37 2.80 11.03
N HIS A 23 5.36 2.99 9.71
CA HIS A 23 4.17 3.37 8.97
C HIS A 23 3.08 2.28 9.07
N ALA A 24 3.43 1.01 8.83
CA ALA A 24 2.50 -0.11 8.96
C ALA A 24 1.98 -0.27 10.40
N GLU A 25 2.85 -0.12 11.40
CA GLU A 25 2.46 -0.11 12.82
C GLU A 25 1.45 1.01 13.12
N ARG A 26 1.73 2.23 12.66
CA ARG A 26 0.85 3.39 12.87
C ARG A 26 -0.48 3.26 12.14
N THR A 27 -0.49 2.68 10.94
CA THR A 27 -1.74 2.33 10.23
C THR A 27 -2.58 1.37 11.07
N ALA A 28 -1.97 0.32 11.64
CA ALA A 28 -2.66 -0.62 12.51
C ALA A 28 -3.18 0.03 13.81
N GLU A 29 -2.40 0.94 14.42
CA GLU A 29 -2.82 1.70 15.60
C GLU A 29 -4.03 2.60 15.32
N ILE A 30 -4.01 3.33 14.20
CA ILE A 30 -5.14 4.17 13.78
C ILE A 30 -6.38 3.30 13.55
N LEU A 31 -6.26 2.17 12.86
CA LEU A 31 -7.38 1.24 12.66
C LEU A 31 -7.95 0.75 13.98
N ARG A 32 -7.11 0.33 14.94
CA ARG A 32 -7.57 -0.05 16.29
C ARG A 32 -8.31 1.09 16.98
N SER A 33 -7.78 2.31 16.92
CA SER A 33 -8.40 3.49 17.54
C SER A 33 -9.77 3.83 16.94
N LEU A 34 -10.00 3.47 15.68
CA LEU A 34 -11.27 3.64 14.97
C LEU A 34 -12.25 2.47 15.19
N GLY A 35 -11.90 1.50 16.04
CA GLY A 35 -12.75 0.33 16.33
C GLY A 35 -12.84 -0.66 15.18
N ALA A 36 -11.81 -0.73 14.31
CA ALA A 36 -11.73 -1.70 13.24
C ALA A 36 -11.69 -3.14 13.78
N THR A 37 -12.11 -4.09 12.94
CA THR A 37 -11.96 -5.52 13.20
C THR A 37 -10.48 -5.90 13.30
N ASP A 38 -10.14 -6.92 14.09
CA ASP A 38 -8.76 -7.44 14.19
C ASP A 38 -8.20 -7.81 12.82
N ASP A 39 -9.09 -8.29 11.97
CA ASP A 39 -8.92 -8.70 10.60
C ASP A 39 -8.49 -7.51 9.70
N LEU A 40 -9.15 -6.36 9.83
CA LEU A 40 -8.75 -5.11 9.15
C LEU A 40 -7.46 -4.51 9.73
N VAL A 41 -7.27 -4.59 11.05
CA VAL A 41 -6.03 -4.16 11.72
C VAL A 41 -4.84 -4.97 11.22
N LEU A 42 -4.99 -6.28 11.07
CA LEU A 42 -3.98 -7.17 10.51
C LEU A 42 -3.68 -6.83 9.05
N ALA A 43 -4.71 -6.53 8.24
CA ALA A 43 -4.52 -6.03 6.89
C ALA A 43 -3.70 -4.73 6.88
N GLY A 44 -3.99 -3.78 7.77
CA GLY A 44 -3.23 -2.55 7.95
C GLY A 44 -1.76 -2.79 8.32
N TYR A 45 -1.48 -3.78 9.15
CA TYR A 45 -0.10 -4.13 9.52
C TYR A 45 0.68 -4.80 8.38
N LEU A 46 0.00 -5.52 7.48
CA LEU A 46 0.62 -6.32 6.43
C LEU A 46 0.57 -5.70 5.02
N HIS A 47 -0.18 -4.62 4.80
CA HIS A 47 -0.50 -4.15 3.45
C HIS A 47 0.74 -3.80 2.60
N ASP A 48 1.77 -3.26 3.24
CA ASP A 48 3.03 -2.83 2.61
C ASP A 48 4.15 -3.89 2.69
N LEU A 49 3.86 -5.11 3.15
CA LEU A 49 4.85 -6.17 3.44
C LEU A 49 5.80 -6.50 2.28
N ALA A 50 5.33 -6.39 1.03
CA ALA A 50 6.11 -6.73 -0.15
C ALA A 50 6.73 -5.50 -0.87
N LYS A 51 6.65 -4.32 -0.25
CA LYS A 51 7.25 -3.10 -0.77
C LYS A 51 8.78 -3.23 -0.78
N PRO A 52 9.47 -2.95 -1.90
CA PRO A 52 10.92 -3.03 -1.95
C PRO A 52 11.58 -2.00 -1.01
N ALA A 53 12.55 -2.45 -0.21
CA ALA A 53 13.34 -1.59 0.68
C ALA A 53 14.13 -0.51 -0.08
N GLU A 54 14.47 -0.77 -1.34
CA GLU A 54 15.24 0.13 -2.21
C GLU A 54 14.37 1.17 -2.93
N THR A 55 13.09 1.29 -2.55
CA THR A 55 12.14 2.21 -3.17
C THR A 55 12.53 3.67 -2.94
N ARG A 56 13.13 4.28 -3.97
CA ARG A 56 13.37 5.73 -4.06
C ARG A 56 12.12 6.53 -4.41
N ILE A 57 12.13 7.84 -4.09
CA ILE A 57 11.04 8.81 -4.39
C ILE A 57 10.62 8.77 -5.86
N TRP A 58 11.58 8.70 -6.79
CA TRP A 58 11.24 8.69 -8.23
C TRP A 58 10.39 7.48 -8.63
N HIS A 59 10.53 6.33 -7.95
CA HIS A 59 9.68 5.16 -8.21
C HIS A 59 8.23 5.43 -7.83
N ARG A 60 8.02 6.15 -6.71
CA ARG A 60 6.69 6.54 -6.24
C ARG A 60 6.06 7.55 -7.21
N VAL A 61 6.83 8.56 -7.64
CA VAL A 61 6.39 9.53 -8.67
C VAL A 61 6.05 8.82 -9.98
N ALA A 62 6.91 7.92 -10.44
CA ALA A 62 6.66 7.12 -11.63
C ALA A 62 5.39 6.28 -11.49
N ALA A 63 5.15 5.65 -10.34
CA ALA A 63 3.94 4.88 -10.11
C ALA A 63 2.65 5.71 -10.14
N VAL A 64 2.70 6.98 -9.70
CA VAL A 64 1.58 7.93 -9.84
C VAL A 64 1.35 8.27 -11.31
N LEU A 65 2.41 8.63 -12.05
CA LEU A 65 2.32 8.96 -13.48
C LEU A 65 1.81 7.78 -14.32
N LEU A 66 2.31 6.57 -14.07
CA LEU A 66 1.88 5.34 -14.74
C LEU A 66 0.43 4.99 -14.41
N GLY A 67 -0.08 5.39 -13.24
CA GLY A 67 -1.48 5.23 -12.86
C GLY A 67 -2.45 6.12 -13.67
N ALA A 68 -1.95 7.18 -14.31
CA ALA A 68 -2.76 8.03 -15.17
C ALA A 68 -2.99 7.44 -16.57
N ILE A 69 -2.25 6.39 -16.94
CA ILE A 69 -2.33 5.76 -18.26
C ILE A 69 -2.98 4.36 -18.11
N PRO A 70 -4.17 4.13 -18.67
CA PRO A 70 -4.87 2.85 -18.57
C PRO A 70 -4.01 1.67 -19.04
N GLY A 71 -3.98 0.59 -18.26
CA GLY A 71 -3.29 -0.66 -18.58
C GLY A 71 -1.75 -0.61 -18.45
N LEU A 72 -1.13 0.56 -18.40
CA LEU A 72 0.32 0.68 -18.34
C LEU A 72 0.89 0.20 -17.00
N ARG A 73 0.23 0.56 -15.89
CA ARG A 73 0.60 0.09 -14.56
C ARG A 73 0.63 -1.45 -14.47
N ALA A 74 -0.40 -2.12 -14.99
CA ALA A 74 -0.47 -3.58 -15.03
C ALA A 74 0.64 -4.19 -15.91
N ARG A 75 1.02 -3.52 -17.01
CA ARG A 75 2.12 -3.97 -17.88
C ARG A 75 3.47 -3.87 -17.18
N VAL A 76 3.76 -2.75 -16.50
CA VAL A 76 5.03 -2.54 -15.78
C VAL A 76 5.15 -3.49 -14.58
N GLY A 77 4.05 -3.71 -13.84
CA GLY A 77 4.04 -4.58 -12.65
C GLY A 77 4.43 -6.04 -12.90
N ARG A 78 4.42 -6.51 -14.15
CA ARG A 78 4.83 -7.88 -14.52
C ARG A 78 6.36 -8.09 -14.54
N GLY A 79 7.15 -7.04 -14.46
CA GLY A 79 8.61 -7.14 -14.40
C GLY A 79 9.14 -7.36 -12.99
N ASP A 80 10.47 -7.41 -12.87
CA ASP A 80 11.17 -7.58 -11.57
C ASP A 80 12.11 -6.43 -11.20
N SER A 81 12.06 -5.32 -11.94
CA SER A 81 12.73 -4.08 -11.52
C SER A 81 12.13 -3.56 -10.20
N ILE A 82 12.87 -2.70 -9.48
CA ILE A 82 12.36 -2.07 -8.24
C ILE A 82 11.03 -1.36 -8.50
N LEU A 83 10.90 -0.65 -9.64
CA LEU A 83 9.65 0.00 -10.04
C LEU A 83 8.52 -1.01 -10.25
N ALA A 84 8.78 -2.12 -10.96
CA ALA A 84 7.79 -3.15 -11.22
C ALA A 84 7.30 -3.81 -9.92
N ARG A 85 8.24 -4.16 -9.05
CA ARG A 85 7.96 -4.71 -7.72
C ARG A 85 7.19 -3.73 -6.85
N TYR A 86 7.53 -2.44 -6.90
CA TYR A 86 6.81 -1.37 -6.20
C TYR A 86 5.37 -1.22 -6.73
N ILE A 87 5.15 -1.29 -8.04
CA ILE A 87 3.81 -1.18 -8.62
C ILE A 87 2.91 -2.36 -8.23
N ASP A 88 3.50 -3.55 -8.19
CA ASP A 88 2.85 -4.84 -7.94
C ASP A 88 2.86 -5.25 -6.45
N HIS A 89 3.33 -4.37 -5.55
CA HIS A 89 3.58 -4.77 -4.16
C HIS A 89 2.31 -5.17 -3.42
N ALA A 90 1.15 -4.60 -3.73
CA ALA A 90 -0.13 -5.01 -3.14
C ALA A 90 -0.44 -6.48 -3.42
N ARG A 91 -0.32 -6.89 -4.69
CA ARG A 91 -0.53 -8.29 -5.11
C ARG A 91 0.53 -9.22 -4.52
N ARG A 92 1.80 -8.81 -4.54
CA ARG A 92 2.90 -9.59 -3.95
C ARG A 92 2.72 -9.72 -2.42
N GLY A 93 2.28 -8.66 -1.75
CA GLY A 93 2.00 -8.62 -0.32
C GLY A 93 0.86 -9.56 0.06
N ALA A 94 -0.21 -9.59 -0.74
CA ALA A 94 -1.30 -10.52 -0.57
C ALA A 94 -0.84 -11.99 -0.70
N ILE A 95 0.04 -12.29 -1.65
CA ILE A 95 0.64 -13.62 -1.81
C ILE A 95 1.46 -14.00 -0.57
N GLU A 96 2.29 -13.09 -0.06
CA GLU A 96 3.07 -13.34 1.15
C GLU A 96 2.21 -13.48 2.41
N ALA A 97 1.15 -12.68 2.55
CA ALA A 97 0.18 -12.82 3.64
C ALA A 97 -0.52 -14.18 3.60
N LYS A 98 -0.94 -14.63 2.41
CA LYS A 98 -1.54 -15.95 2.22
C LYS A 98 -0.59 -17.09 2.61
N LYS A 99 0.69 -17.01 2.21
CA LYS A 99 1.72 -17.99 2.60
C LYS A 99 1.92 -18.06 4.12
N ARG A 100 1.69 -16.95 4.83
CA ARG A 100 1.76 -16.85 6.30
C ARG A 100 0.47 -17.29 7.01
N GLY A 101 -0.53 -17.77 6.26
CA GLY A 101 -1.80 -18.24 6.82
C GLY A 101 -2.80 -17.13 7.15
N ALA A 102 -2.65 -15.93 6.57
CA ALA A 102 -3.63 -14.87 6.75
C ALA A 102 -5.01 -15.30 6.19
N PRO A 103 -6.12 -14.92 6.85
CA PRO A 103 -7.47 -15.18 6.34
C PRO A 103 -7.68 -14.61 4.93
N GLU A 104 -8.52 -15.26 4.12
CA GLU A 104 -8.74 -14.87 2.72
C GLU A 104 -9.29 -13.42 2.60
N HIS A 105 -10.10 -12.97 3.56
CA HIS A 105 -10.57 -11.58 3.59
C HIS A 105 -9.40 -10.58 3.77
N VAL A 106 -8.40 -10.88 4.63
CA VAL A 106 -7.19 -10.06 4.85
C VAL A 106 -6.39 -9.98 3.56
N VAL A 107 -6.21 -11.13 2.89
CA VAL A 107 -5.49 -11.24 1.62
C VAL A 107 -6.15 -10.35 0.56
N GLN A 108 -7.49 -10.30 0.50
CA GLN A 108 -8.22 -9.44 -0.42
C GLN A 108 -8.07 -7.95 -0.11
N LEU A 109 -8.13 -7.56 1.16
CA LEU A 109 -7.88 -6.18 1.59
C LEU A 109 -6.47 -5.72 1.19
N ILE A 110 -5.45 -6.56 1.43
CA ILE A 110 -4.08 -6.27 1.02
C ILE A 110 -3.96 -6.18 -0.50
N ALA A 111 -4.58 -7.09 -1.26
CA ALA A 111 -4.48 -7.07 -2.72
C ALA A 111 -5.07 -5.81 -3.36
N ARG A 112 -6.13 -5.25 -2.74
CA ARG A 112 -6.93 -4.14 -3.29
C ARG A 112 -6.58 -2.77 -2.71
N HIS A 113 -5.65 -2.65 -1.75
CA HIS A 113 -5.42 -1.38 -1.05
C HIS A 113 -4.92 -0.21 -1.95
N HIS A 114 -4.43 -0.51 -3.16
CA HIS A 114 -4.09 0.49 -4.18
C HIS A 114 -5.23 0.88 -5.13
N GLU A 115 -6.31 0.10 -5.14
CA GLU A 115 -7.48 0.32 -5.98
C GLU A 115 -8.40 1.38 -5.38
N THR A 116 -9.38 1.84 -6.15
CA THR A 116 -10.45 2.69 -5.62
C THR A 116 -11.26 1.89 -4.59
N PRO A 117 -11.34 2.33 -3.32
CA PRO A 117 -12.09 1.63 -2.29
C PRO A 117 -13.58 1.56 -2.61
N ILE A 118 -14.15 0.36 -2.59
CA ILE A 118 -15.57 0.10 -2.81
C ILE A 118 -16.29 -0.25 -1.50
N SER A 119 -15.60 -0.87 -0.53
CA SER A 119 -16.18 -1.26 0.76
C SER A 119 -15.89 -0.26 1.89
N GLY A 120 -16.59 -0.40 3.02
CA GLY A 120 -16.32 0.39 4.23
C GLY A 120 -14.93 0.12 4.80
N GLU A 121 -14.52 -1.14 4.84
CA GLU A 121 -13.20 -1.56 5.33
C GLU A 121 -12.08 -1.06 4.42
N GLU A 122 -12.24 -1.15 3.10
CA GLU A 122 -11.26 -0.60 2.15
C GLU A 122 -11.12 0.91 2.29
N ARG A 123 -12.23 1.64 2.52
CA ARG A 123 -12.20 3.08 2.78
C ARG A 123 -11.49 3.40 4.09
N LEU A 124 -11.71 2.59 5.12
CA LEU A 124 -11.10 2.77 6.43
C LEU A 124 -9.60 2.48 6.38
N LEU A 125 -9.18 1.42 5.69
CA LEU A 125 -7.78 1.10 5.42
C LEU A 125 -7.09 2.23 4.67
N ALA A 126 -7.66 2.69 3.56
CA ALA A 126 -7.10 3.79 2.77
C ALA A 126 -7.07 5.13 3.53
N ARG A 127 -7.96 5.33 4.51
CA ARG A 127 -7.92 6.50 5.41
C ARG A 127 -6.77 6.37 6.41
N ALA A 128 -6.69 5.25 7.13
CA ALA A 128 -5.67 5.03 8.14
C ALA A 128 -4.26 5.09 7.52
N ASP A 129 -4.07 4.49 6.34
CA ASP A 129 -2.82 4.55 5.57
C ASP A 129 -2.40 6.00 5.28
N ARG A 130 -3.32 6.85 4.84
CA ARG A 130 -3.04 8.28 4.60
C ARG A 130 -2.74 9.07 5.87
N GLU A 131 -3.30 8.68 7.01
CA GLU A 131 -3.10 9.34 8.31
C GLU A 131 -1.84 8.81 9.03
N ALA A 132 -1.36 7.62 8.68
CA ALA A 132 -0.16 6.98 9.23
C ALA A 132 1.15 7.54 8.66
N VAL A 133 1.09 8.68 7.96
CA VAL A 133 2.28 9.44 7.59
C VAL A 133 2.89 9.99 8.89
N PRO A 134 4.20 9.80 9.13
CA PRO A 134 4.89 10.40 10.28
C PRO A 134 4.74 11.92 10.37
#